data_AF-A0A967M6W1-F1
#
_entry.id   AF-A0A967M6W1-F1
#
_cell.length_a   1.000
_cell.length_b   1.000
_cell.length_c   1.000
_cell.angle_alpha   90.00
_cell.angle_beta   90.00
_cell.angle_gamma   90.00
#
_symmetry.space_group_name_H-M   'P 1'
#
loop_
_entity.id
_entity.type
_entity.pdbx_description
1 polymer ?
#
loop_
_entity_poly.entity_id
_entity_poly.type
_entity_poly.pdbx_seq_one_letter_code
_entity_poly.pdbx_strand_id
1 'polypeptide(L)'
;ALKEAPGSKNLILRYADAAGHPEGEKARGTRAGVREEEFDLVVLSVGMEIPETVRALGRKLGIELDDHGFCRTARFNPLQTSRPGVYAIG
;
A
#
# COMPACT_ATOMS: atom_id res chain seq x y z
N ALA A 1 14.96 3.10 -1.32
CA ALA A 1 15.38 2.80 -2.71
C ALA A 1 15.77 1.34 -2.80
N LEU A 2 15.44 0.65 -3.90
CA LEU A 2 15.70 -0.78 -4.12
C LEU A 2 16.63 -0.93 -5.32
N LYS A 3 17.67 -1.76 -5.20
CA LYS A 3 18.60 -2.09 -6.29
C LYS A 3 19.01 -3.56 -6.20
N GLU A 4 19.49 -4.12 -7.30
CA GLU A 4 20.08 -5.45 -7.32
C GLU A 4 21.60 -5.38 -7.11
N ALA A 5 22.16 -6.28 -6.29
CA ALA A 5 23.58 -6.42 -6.00
C ALA A 5 24.29 -7.16 -7.15
N PRO A 6 25.40 -6.61 -7.69
CA PRO A 6 26.16 -7.27 -8.75
C PRO A 6 26.73 -8.62 -8.27
N GLY A 7 26.48 -9.69 -9.03
CA GLY A 7 27.09 -11.01 -8.81
C GLY A 7 26.33 -11.97 -7.90
N SER A 8 25.49 -11.47 -6.97
CA SER A 8 24.66 -12.31 -6.08
C SER A 8 23.17 -12.32 -6.47
N LYS A 9 22.70 -11.32 -7.24
CA LYS A 9 21.27 -11.03 -7.48
C LYS A 9 20.46 -10.66 -6.23
N ASN A 10 21.13 -10.42 -5.11
CA ASN A 10 20.48 -9.99 -3.88
C ASN A 10 19.95 -8.55 -4.01
N LEU A 11 19.01 -8.17 -3.15
CA LEU A 11 18.38 -6.86 -3.16
C LEU A 11 18.99 -5.94 -2.11
N ILE A 12 19.55 -4.82 -2.55
CA ILE A 12 20.02 -3.73 -1.70
C ILE A 12 18.84 -2.80 -1.42
N LEU A 13 18.38 -2.75 -0.16
CA LEU A 13 17.31 -1.89 0.30
C LEU A 13 17.85 -0.76 1.16
N ARG A 14 17.60 0.49 0.72
CA ARG A 14 17.89 1.71 1.48
C ARG A 14 16.61 2.30 2.06
N TYR A 15 16.49 2.37 3.38
CA TYR A 15 15.28 2.81 4.10
C TYR A 15 15.61 3.65 5.34
N ALA A 16 14.63 4.39 5.84
CA ALA A 16 14.78 5.18 7.05
C ALA A 16 14.63 4.29 8.30
N ASP A 17 15.59 4.38 9.22
CA ASP A 17 15.56 3.66 10.49
C ASP A 17 15.02 4.60 11.57
N ALA A 18 13.70 4.55 11.79
CA ALA A 18 13.00 5.38 12.77
C ALA A 18 12.89 4.71 14.14
N ALA A 19 13.03 3.39 14.21
CA ALA A 19 12.93 2.60 15.42
C ALA A 19 14.07 1.60 15.35
N GLY A 20 15.16 1.88 16.07
CA GLY A 20 16.39 1.08 16.04
C GLY A 20 16.05 -0.40 16.07
N HIS A 21 16.20 -1.06 14.92
CA HIS A 21 15.86 -2.45 14.74
C HIS A 21 16.69 -3.28 15.75
N PRO A 22 16.08 -4.06 16.65
CA PRO A 22 16.82 -4.81 17.67
C PRO A 22 17.57 -6.02 17.11
N GLU A 23 17.28 -6.39 15.85
CA GLU A 23 17.90 -7.49 15.14
C GLU A 23 18.57 -6.94 13.89
N GLY A 24 19.89 -6.84 13.91
CA GLY A 24 20.71 -6.37 12.78
C GLY A 24 22.07 -5.91 13.26
N GLU A 25 23.12 -6.60 12.79
CA GLU A 25 24.51 -6.21 13.00
C GLU A 25 24.70 -4.75 12.59
N LYS A 26 25.37 -3.94 13.43
CA LYS A 26 25.50 -2.48 13.23
C LYS A 26 26.11 -2.19 11.85
N ALA A 27 25.26 -1.83 10.87
CA ALA A 27 25.71 -1.46 9.54
C ALA A 27 26.63 -0.24 9.62
N ARG A 28 27.85 -0.39 9.09
CA ARG A 28 28.91 0.61 9.11
C ARG A 28 28.58 1.73 8.11
N GLY A 29 28.05 2.84 8.60
CA GLY A 29 27.94 4.09 7.83
C GLY A 29 26.68 4.90 8.10
N THR A 30 26.59 5.56 9.25
CA THR A 30 25.39 6.35 9.60
C THR A 30 25.59 7.85 9.36
N ARG A 31 24.91 8.38 8.35
CA ARG A 31 24.13 9.61 8.57
C ARG A 31 22.94 9.16 9.40
N ALA A 32 22.77 9.72 10.60
CA ALA A 32 21.76 9.27 11.55
C ALA A 32 20.37 9.15 10.88
N GLY A 33 19.81 7.93 10.87
CA GLY A 33 18.43 7.65 10.46
C GLY A 33 18.22 6.99 9.09
N VAL A 34 19.26 6.62 8.33
CA VAL A 34 19.10 5.85 7.07
C VAL A 34 20.00 4.63 7.06
N ARG A 35 19.44 3.48 6.73
CA ARG A 35 20.12 2.19 6.59
C ARG A 35 20.13 1.71 5.14
N GLU A 36 21.14 0.91 4.82
CA GLU A 36 21.29 0.22 3.55
C GLU A 36 21.73 -1.22 3.86
N GLU A 37 20.90 -2.19 3.51
CA GLU A 37 21.07 -3.61 3.86
C GLU A 37 20.73 -4.51 2.67
N GLU A 38 21.34 -5.70 2.61
CA GLU A 38 21.10 -6.70 1.56
C GLU A 38 20.10 -7.78 2.02
N PHE A 39 19.16 -8.13 1.13
CA PHE A 39 18.14 -9.15 1.37
C PHE A 39 18.02 -10.10 0.18
N ASP A 40 17.77 -11.38 0.43
CA ASP A 40 17.49 -12.35 -0.64
C ASP A 40 16.09 -12.15 -1.25
N LEU A 41 15.14 -11.59 -0.48
CA LEU A 41 13.77 -11.30 -0.91
C LEU A 41 13.23 -10.08 -0.17
N VAL A 42 12.57 -9.19 -0.91
CA VAL A 42 11.81 -8.05 -0.36
C VAL A 42 10.34 -8.22 -0.73
N VAL A 43 9.47 -8.21 0.28
CA VAL A 43 8.01 -8.24 0.10
C VAL A 43 7.47 -6.82 0.26
N LEU A 44 6.86 -6.29 -0.80
CA LEU A 44 6.18 -4.99 -0.77
C LEU A 44 4.70 -5.19 -0.44
N SER A 45 4.31 -4.82 0.78
CA SER A 45 2.90 -4.80 1.21
C SER A 45 2.16 -3.60 0.60
N VAL A 46 1.84 -3.70 -0.69
CA VAL A 46 1.14 -2.64 -1.43
C VAL A 46 -0.32 -2.50 -0.98
N GLY A 47 -0.85 -1.28 -1.03
CA GLY A 47 -2.25 -1.01 -0.76
C GLY A 47 -3.17 -1.44 -1.92
N MET A 48 -4.48 -1.42 -1.66
CA MET A 48 -5.50 -1.63 -2.69
C MET A 48 -5.88 -0.29 -3.34
N GLU A 49 -6.07 -0.30 -4.65
CA GLU A 49 -6.59 0.82 -5.41
C GLU A 49 -7.73 0.37 -6.33
N ILE A 50 -8.72 1.23 -6.54
CA ILE A 50 -9.83 0.95 -7.46
C ILE A 50 -9.48 1.32 -8.90
N PRO A 51 -9.64 0.38 -9.86
CA PRO A 51 -9.47 0.66 -11.28
C PRO A 51 -10.46 1.72 -11.80
N GLU A 52 -10.01 2.57 -12.72
CA GLU A 52 -10.84 3.66 -13.28
C GLU A 52 -12.13 3.14 -13.94
N THR A 53 -12.09 1.96 -14.55
CA THR A 53 -13.27 1.30 -15.14
C THR A 53 -14.34 1.00 -14.10
N VAL A 54 -13.96 0.64 -12.87
CA VAL A 54 -14.87 0.38 -11.75
C VAL A 54 -15.43 1.69 -11.21
N ARG A 55 -14.60 2.75 -11.12
CA ARG A 55 -15.09 4.11 -10.76
C ARG A 55 -16.13 4.59 -11.75
N ALA A 56 -15.87 4.41 -13.04
CA ALA A 56 -16.79 4.77 -14.11
C ALA A 56 -18.10 3.97 -14.03
N LEU A 57 -18.04 2.68 -13.67
CA LEU A 57 -19.23 1.87 -13.41
C LEU A 57 -20.05 2.42 -12.24
N GLY A 58 -19.42 2.73 -11.11
CA GLY A 58 -20.09 3.32 -9.94
C GLY A 58 -20.84 4.61 -10.30
N ARG A 59 -20.19 5.51 -11.04
CA ARG A 59 -20.81 6.75 -11.55
C ARG A 59 -21.96 6.48 -12.51
N LYS A 60 -21.83 5.52 -13.44
CA LYS A 60 -22.92 5.12 -14.36
C LYS A 60 -24.12 4.53 -13.63
N LEU A 61 -23.87 3.82 -12.52
CA LEU A 61 -24.92 3.31 -11.65
C LEU A 61 -25.51 4.41 -10.75
N GLY A 62 -24.97 5.63 -10.73
CA GLY A 62 -25.45 6.70 -9.84
C GLY A 62 -25.18 6.41 -8.35
N ILE A 63 -24.10 5.67 -8.07
CA ILE A 63 -23.61 5.42 -6.71
C ILE A 63 -22.54 6.47 -6.39
N GLU A 64 -22.61 7.06 -5.19
CA GLU A 64 -21.58 7.95 -4.68
C GLU A 64 -20.31 7.17 -4.37
N LEU A 65 -19.17 7.73 -4.77
CA LEU A 65 -17.85 7.19 -4.43
C LEU A 65 -17.17 8.07 -3.39
N ASP A 66 -16.32 7.48 -2.55
CA ASP A 66 -15.42 8.23 -1.67
C ASP A 66 -14.18 8.77 -2.42
N ASP A 67 -13.31 9.46 -1.70
CA ASP A 67 -12.10 10.08 -2.26
C ASP A 67 -11.11 9.05 -2.80
N HIS A 68 -11.21 7.80 -2.33
CA HIS A 68 -10.43 6.67 -2.79
C HIS A 68 -11.11 5.92 -3.95
N GLY A 69 -12.33 6.29 -4.34
CA GLY A 69 -13.09 5.70 -5.43
C GLY A 69 -13.96 4.50 -5.05
N PHE A 70 -14.05 4.16 -3.75
CA PHE A 70 -14.86 3.05 -3.26
C PHE A 70 -16.31 3.48 -3.12
N CYS A 71 -17.22 2.50 -3.11
CA CYS A 71 -18.63 2.78 -2.85
C CYS A 71 -18.75 3.45 -1.49
N ARG A 72 -19.31 4.67 -1.45
CA ARG A 72 -19.63 5.32 -0.19
C ARG A 72 -20.82 4.60 0.44
N THR A 73 -20.65 4.15 1.67
CA THR A 73 -21.72 3.50 2.44
C THR A 73 -22.05 4.26 3.72
N ALA A 74 -23.24 3.99 4.28
CA ALA A 74 -23.68 4.65 5.50
C ALA A 74 -22.98 4.04 6.72
N ARG A 75 -22.51 4.88 7.65
CA ARG A 75 -21.81 4.44 8.88
C ARG A 75 -22.58 3.38 9.70
N PHE A 76 -23.90 3.48 9.76
CA PHE A 76 -24.76 2.55 10.49
C PHE A 76 -25.48 1.53 9.59
N ASN A 77 -25.22 1.56 8.27
CA ASN A 77 -25.67 0.54 7.33
C ASN A 77 -24.58 0.31 6.27
N PRO A 78 -23.51 -0.41 6.64
CA PRO A 78 -22.26 -0.44 5.88
C PRO A 78 -22.36 -1.14 4.53
N LEU A 79 -23.47 -1.83 4.26
CA LEU A 79 -23.74 -2.49 2.98
C LEU A 79 -24.55 -1.60 2.04
N GLN A 80 -25.27 -0.61 2.57
CA GLN A 80 -26.15 0.23 1.78
C GLN A 80 -25.35 1.35 1.10
N THR A 81 -25.47 1.41 -0.23
CA THR A 81 -24.91 2.50 -1.03
C THR A 81 -25.81 3.74 -1.00
N SER A 82 -25.38 4.84 -1.60
CA SER A 82 -26.25 6.02 -1.78
C SER A 82 -27.45 5.78 -2.69
N ARG A 83 -27.47 4.68 -3.48
CA ARG A 83 -28.59 4.32 -4.36
C ARG A 83 -29.49 3.28 -3.68
N PRO A 84 -30.77 3.59 -3.39
CA PRO A 84 -31.71 2.62 -2.84
C PRO A 84 -31.84 1.36 -3.71
N GLY A 85 -31.91 0.19 -3.07
CA GLY A 85 -31.98 -1.10 -3.74
C GLY A 85 -30.63 -1.63 -4.24
N VAL A 86 -29.53 -0.90 -4.00
CA VAL A 86 -28.17 -1.32 -4.42
C VAL A 86 -27.22 -1.37 -3.24
N TYR A 87 -26.52 -2.48 -3.15
CA TYR A 87 -25.69 -2.85 -2.01
C TYR A 87 -24.25 -3.11 -2.46
N ALA A 88 -23.29 -2.77 -1.61
CA ALA A 88 -21.88 -3.02 -1.81
C ALA A 88 -21.40 -4.11 -0.83
N ILE A 89 -20.66 -5.09 -1.35
CA ILE A 89 -19.97 -6.14 -0.60
C ILE A 89 -18.57 -6.29 -1.20
N GLY A 90 -17.56 -6.56 -0.38
CA GLY A 90 -16.17 -6.64 -0.82
C GLY A 90 -15.20 -6.66 0.34
#